data_AF-A0A8X6HF70-F1
#
_entry.id   AF-A0A8X6HF70-F1
#
_cell.length_a   1.000
_cell.length_b   1.000
_cell.length_c   1.000
_cell.angle_alpha   90.00
_cell.angle_beta   90.00
_cell.angle_gamma   90.00
#
_symmetry.space_group_name_H-M   'P 1'
#
loop_
_entity.id
_entity.type
_entity.pdbx_description
1 polymer ?
#
loop_
_entity_poly.entity_id
_entity_poly.type
_entity_poly.pdbx_seq_one_letter_code
_entity_poly.pdbx_strand_id
1 'polypeptide(L)' 'TVKQLILLDIQQKGKAASLNAIEQVKDIHLHPDVLTSDEGFLTPTSKMKRYVCRKYFAEQFERLYKSMNQKSTQN' A
#
# COMPACT_ATOMS: atom_id res chain seq x y z
N THR A 1 13.70 9.83 -0.78
CA THR A 1 13.29 9.23 -2.07
C THR A 1 11.83 9.56 -2.35
N VAL A 2 11.36 9.44 -3.60
CA VAL A 2 9.95 9.66 -3.97
C VAL A 2 9.00 8.83 -3.09
N LYS A 3 9.34 7.56 -2.83
CA LYS A 3 8.59 6.68 -1.92
C LYS A 3 8.43 7.27 -0.51
N GLN A 4 9.48 7.84 0.06
CA GLN A 4 9.42 8.42 1.41
C GLN A 4 8.54 9.66 1.47
N LEU A 5 8.59 10.52 0.44
CA LEU A 5 7.75 11.72 0.36
C LEU A 5 6.26 11.36 0.30
N ILE A 6 5.90 10.37 -0.53
CA ILE A 6 4.52 9.89 -0.65
C ILE A 6 4.05 9.25 0.67
N LEU A 7 4.88 8.41 1.31
CA LEU A 7 4.52 7.79 2.58
C LEU A 7 4.29 8.83 3.69
N LEU A 8 5.13 9.86 3.76
CA LEU A 8 4.99 10.96 4.71
C LEU A 8 3.68 11.72 4.51
N ASP A 9 3.31 12.04 3.27
CA ASP A 9 2.03 12.69 2.95
C ASP A 9 0.82 11.84 3.37
N ILE A 10 0.84 10.52 3.08
CA ILE A 10 -0.22 9.59 3.50
C ILE A 10 -0.37 9.59 5.03
N GLN A 11 0.74 9.53 5.77
CA GLN A 11 0.72 9.53 7.23
C GLN A 11 0.25 10.87 7.81
N GLN A 12 0.63 11.99 7.21
CA GLN A 12 0.14 13.31 7.61
C GLN A 12 -1.38 13.43 7.44
N LYS A 13 -1.90 12.99 6.29
CA LYS A 13 -3.36 12.96 6.03
C LYS A 13 -4.08 12.04 7.00
N GLY A 14 -3.53 10.86 7.29
CA GLY A 14 -4.10 9.96 8.29
C GLY A 14 -4.15 10.60 9.68
N LYS A 15 -3.08 11.28 10.11
CA LYS A 15 -3.06 12.00 11.39
C LYS A 15 -4.07 13.14 11.43
N ALA A 16 -4.19 13.92 10.36
CA ALA A 16 -5.19 14.99 10.25
C ALA A 16 -6.63 14.46 10.28
N ALA A 17 -6.85 13.24 9.79
CA ALA A 17 -8.13 12.53 9.87
C ALA A 17 -8.33 11.75 11.19
N SER A 18 -7.46 11.95 12.20
CA SER A 18 -7.52 11.28 13.50
C SER A 18 -7.43 9.75 13.45
N LEU A 19 -6.79 9.19 12.43
CA LEU A 19 -6.55 7.74 12.34
C LEU A 19 -5.51 7.30 13.38
N ASN A 20 -5.82 6.20 14.08
CA ASN A 20 -4.97 5.67 15.13
C ASN A 20 -3.73 4.94 14.56
N ALA A 21 -2.81 4.54 15.42
CA ALA A 21 -1.54 3.93 15.00
C ALA A 21 -1.68 2.60 14.23
N ILE A 22 -2.76 1.85 14.42
CA ILE A 22 -3.00 0.58 13.69
C ILE A 22 -3.60 0.81 12.31
N GLU A 23 -4.28 1.95 12.11
CA GLU A 23 -4.85 2.39 10.83
C GLU A 23 -3.82 3.11 9.94
N GLN A 24 -2.71 3.61 10.52
CA GLN A 24 -1.65 4.28 9.77
C GLN A 24 -0.88 3.33 8.85
N VAL A 25 -0.66 3.78 7.61
CA VAL A 25 0.18 3.05 6.63
C VAL A 25 1.64 3.08 7.07
N LYS A 26 2.25 1.89 7.17
CA LYS A 26 3.64 1.72 7.66
C LYS A 26 4.67 1.62 6.54
N ASP A 27 4.28 1.11 5.37
CA ASP A 27 5.12 1.04 4.19
C ASP A 27 4.26 0.95 2.92
N ILE A 28 4.84 1.27 1.76
CA ILE A 28 4.17 1.27 0.46
C ILE A 28 5.04 0.63 -0.63
N HIS A 29 4.39 0.06 -1.65
CA HIS A 29 5.02 -0.31 -2.91
C HIS A 29 4.57 0.69 -3.99
N LEU A 30 5.52 1.24 -4.74
CA LEU A 30 5.22 2.08 -5.90
C LEU A 30 5.17 1.19 -7.14
N HIS A 31 3.98 1.09 -7.73
CA HIS A 31 3.75 0.40 -8.99
C HIS A 31 3.74 1.45 -10.11
N PRO A 32 4.55 1.31 -11.17
CA PRO A 32 4.68 2.32 -12.21
C PRO A 32 3.48 2.39 -13.15
N ASP A 33 2.72 1.30 -13.26
CA ASP A 33 1.62 1.16 -14.21
C ASP A 33 0.27 1.47 -13.56
N VAL A 34 -0.68 1.96 -14.37
CA VAL A 34 -2.03 2.25 -13.92
C VAL A 34 -2.86 0.97 -14.01
N LEU A 35 -3.55 0.60 -12.92
CA LEU A 35 -4.43 -0.56 -12.90
C LEU A 35 -5.77 -0.23 -13.59
N THR A 36 -6.11 -0.97 -14.64
CA THR A 36 -7.26 -0.65 -15.49
C THR A 36 -8.42 -1.65 -15.38
N SER A 37 -9.57 -1.27 -15.92
CA SER A 37 -10.73 -2.17 -16.08
C SER A 37 -10.45 -3.29 -17.10
N ASP A 38 -9.68 -2.99 -18.15
CA ASP A 38 -9.39 -3.91 -19.26
C ASP A 38 -8.50 -5.08 -18.81
N GLU A 39 -7.54 -4.79 -17.94
CA GLU A 39 -6.73 -5.80 -17.25
C GLU A 39 -7.51 -6.56 -16.16
N GLY A 40 -8.75 -6.16 -15.90
CA GLY A 40 -9.66 -6.81 -14.97
C GLY A 40 -9.51 -6.39 -13.52
N PHE A 41 -8.67 -5.39 -13.19
CA PHE A 41 -8.46 -4.92 -11.83
C PHE A 41 -9.66 -4.16 -11.26
N LEU A 42 -10.48 -3.52 -12.11
CA LEU A 42 -11.61 -2.70 -11.68
C LEU A 42 -12.97 -3.37 -11.95
N THR A 43 -13.96 -3.04 -11.14
CA THR A 43 -15.39 -3.31 -11.41
C THR A 43 -15.90 -2.36 -12.49
N PRO A 44 -17.08 -2.64 -13.10
CA PRO A 44 -17.71 -1.69 -14.02
C PRO A 44 -17.93 -0.28 -13.41
N THR A 45 -18.05 -0.20 -12.09
CA THR A 45 -18.19 1.05 -11.32
C THR A 45 -16.84 1.64 -10.87
N SER A 46 -15.74 1.25 -11.52
CA SER A 46 -14.37 1.73 -11.23
C SER A 46 -13.90 1.49 -9.79
N LYS A 47 -14.44 0.49 -9.09
CA LYS A 47 -13.93 0.06 -7.79
C LYS A 47 -12.87 -1.01 -7.98
N MET A 48 -11.82 -0.96 -7.18
CA MET A 48 -10.77 -1.99 -7.20
C MET A 48 -11.29 -3.36 -6.77
N LYS A 49 -11.02 -4.41 -7.55
CA LYS A 49 -11.32 -5.80 -7.20
C LYS A 49 -10.25 -6.33 -6.24
N ARG A 50 -10.56 -6.30 -4.95
CA ARG A 50 -9.63 -6.69 -3.87
C ARG A 50 -8.96 -8.05 -4.08
N TYR A 51 -9.69 -9.07 -4.54
CA TYR A 51 -9.14 -10.42 -4.74
C TYR A 51 -8.09 -10.46 -5.86
N VAL A 52 -8.28 -9.67 -6.92
CA VAL A 52 -7.33 -9.56 -8.05
C VAL A 52 -6.05 -8.91 -7.57
N CYS A 53 -6.15 -7.75 -6.90
CA CYS A 53 -4.99 -7.06 -6.34
C CYS A 53 -4.23 -7.92 -5.34
N ARG A 54 -4.95 -8.63 -4.45
CA ARG A 54 -4.31 -9.53 -3.48
C ARG A 54 -3.48 -10.61 -4.17
N LYS A 55 -3.99 -11.20 -5.25
CA LYS A 55 -3.27 -12.22 -6.01
C LYS A 55 -2.09 -11.64 -6.77
N TYR A 56 -2.28 -10.51 -7.45
CA TYR A 56 -1.26 -9.87 -8.28
C TYR A 56 -0.08 -9.33 -7.45
N PHE A 57 -0.34 -8.68 -6.32
CA PHE A 57 0.68 -8.07 -5.47
C PHE A 57 1.17 -8.96 -4.32
N ALA A 58 0.88 -10.27 -4.36
CA ALA A 58 1.16 -11.18 -3.26
C ALA A 58 2.64 -11.14 -2.81
N GLU A 59 3.58 -11.20 -3.76
CA GLU A 59 5.00 -11.15 -3.44
C GLU A 59 5.46 -9.79 -2.89
N GLN A 60 4.88 -8.71 -3.40
CA GLN A 60 5.16 -7.35 -2.95
C GLN A 60 4.73 -7.19 -1.48
N PHE A 61 3.54 -7.71 -1.12
CA PHE A 61 3.07 -7.70 0.27
C PHE A 61 4.00 -8.52 1.17
N GLU A 62 4.39 -9.72 0.76
CA GLU A 62 5.34 -10.54 1.51
C GLU A 62 6.67 -9.81 1.76
N ARG A 63 7.21 -9.14 0.74
CA ARG A 63 8.43 -8.33 0.90
C ARG A 63 8.24 -7.16 1.86
N LEU A 64 7.11 -6.45 1.78
CA LEU A 64 6.81 -5.35 2.70
C LEU A 64 6.71 -5.84 4.15
N TYR A 65 5.96 -6.91 4.41
CA TYR A 65 5.82 -7.47 5.76
C TYR A 65 7.16 -7.96 6.33
N LYS A 66 7.96 -8.68 5.54
CA LYS A 66 9.30 -9.13 5.96
C LYS A 66 10.21 -7.95 6.31
N SER A 67 10.21 -6.91 5.48
CA SER A 67 11.04 -5.72 5.72
C SER A 67 10.65 -4.97 7.00
N MET A 68 9.37 -4.97 7.39
CA MET A 68 8.91 -4.36 8.64
C MET A 68 9.34 -5.17 9.86
N ASN A 69 9.23 -6.50 9.80
CA ASN A 69 9.65 -7.38 10.89
C ASN A 69 11.16 -7.31 11.16
N GLN A 70 11.97 -7.12 10.11
CA GLN A 70 13.41 -6.94 10.26
C GLN A 70 13.78 -5.63 10.95
N LYS A 71 13.03 -4.55 10.70
CA LYS A 71 13.25 -3.23 11.35
C LYS A 71 12.93 -3.26 12.85
N SER A 72 11.96 -4.06 13.28
CA SER A 72 11.65 -4.21 14.71
C SER A 72 12.72 -4.95 15.52
N THR A 73 13.56 -5.76 14.87
CA THR A 73 14.63 -6.53 15.54
C THR A 73 15.95 -5.76 15.63
N GLN A 74 16.08 -4.64 14.93
CA GLN A 74 17.30 -3.81 14.91
C GLN A 74 17.25 -2.60 15.85
N ASN A 75 16.23 -2.51 16.71
CA ASN A 75 16.12 -1.49 17.77
C ASN A 75 16.20 -2.12 19.15
#